data_AF-A0A142GUF1-F1
#
_entry.id   AF-A0A142GUF1-F1
#
_cell.length_a   1.000
_cell.length_b   1.000
_cell.length_c   1.000
_cell.angle_alpha   90.00
_cell.angle_beta   90.00
_cell.angle_gamma   90.00
#
_symmetry.space_group_name_H-M   'P 1'
#
loop_
_entity.id
_entity.type
_entity.pdbx_description
1 polymer ?
#
loop_
_entity_poly.entity_id
_entity_poly.type
_entity_poly.pdbx_seq_one_letter_code
_entity_poly.pdbx_strand_id
1 'polypeptide(L)' 'SIQIRKGDSIKVLRGQFKNKTGKIDRVDKKSKVYITGIEVTKKDGTKALYPIHPSNLIITNLNLDDKKRKK' A
#
# COMPACT_ATOMS: atom_id res chain seq x y z
N SER A 1 -14.17 -0.37 9.75
CA SER A 1 -13.09 -0.22 8.75
C SER A 1 -12.27 -1.50 8.72
N ILE A 2 -11.85 -1.96 7.53
CA ILE A 2 -11.01 -3.16 7.41
C ILE A 2 -9.54 -2.78 7.64
N GLN A 3 -8.81 -3.59 8.41
CA GLN A 3 -7.39 -3.36 8.61
C GLN A 3 -6.62 -3.75 7.36
N ILE A 4 -5.70 -2.87 6.97
CA ILE A 4 -4.77 -3.07 5.88
C ILE A 4 -3.61 -3.96 6.36
N ARG A 5 -3.27 -4.99 5.59
CA ARG A 5 -2.15 -5.89 5.91
C ARG A 5 -1.19 -6.01 4.73
N LYS A 6 0.01 -6.49 5.03
CA LYS A 6 1.01 -6.86 4.03
C LYS A 6 0.42 -7.91 3.08
N GLY A 7 0.68 -7.75 1.79
CA GLY A 7 0.19 -8.67 0.75
C GLY A 7 -1.18 -8.33 0.17
N ASP A 8 -1.94 -7.39 0.75
CA ASP A 8 -3.18 -6.92 0.12
C ASP A 8 -2.85 -6.17 -1.18
N SER A 9 -3.74 -6.30 -2.16
CA SER A 9 -3.70 -5.50 -3.38
C SER A 9 -4.59 -4.28 -3.22
N ILE A 10 -4.06 -3.14 -3.62
CA ILE A 10 -4.68 -1.84 -3.40
C ILE A 10 -4.54 -0.98 -4.65
N LYS A 11 -5.45 -0.03 -4.78
CA LYS A 11 -5.45 1.02 -5.77
C LYS A 11 -5.41 2.37 -5.09
N VAL A 12 -4.58 3.27 -5.59
CA VAL A 12 -4.50 4.65 -5.09
C VAL A 12 -5.59 5.50 -5.74
N LEU A 13 -6.38 6.22 -4.93
CA LEU A 13 -7.44 7.10 -5.43
C LEU A 13 -7.01 8.57 -5.53
N ARG A 14 -6.10 9.00 -4.64
CA ARG A 14 -5.69 10.41 -4.49
C ARG A 14 -4.18 10.56 -4.50
N GLY A 15 -3.71 11.71 -4.97
CA GLY A 15 -2.29 12.08 -5.03
C GLY A 15 -1.62 11.82 -6.38
N GLN A 16 -0.30 11.96 -6.43
CA GLN A 16 0.52 11.84 -7.65
C GLN A 16 0.44 10.46 -8.30
N PHE A 17 0.15 9.42 -7.52
CA PHE A 17 0.10 8.03 -7.96
C PHE A 17 -1.31 7.53 -8.20
N LYS A 18 -2.26 8.43 -8.50
CA LYS A 18 -3.67 8.09 -8.74
C LYS A 18 -3.80 6.99 -9.80
N ASN A 19 -4.77 6.10 -9.58
CA ASN A 19 -5.09 4.94 -10.41
C ASN A 19 -4.02 3.86 -10.53
N LYS A 20 -2.84 4.02 -9.89
CA LYS A 20 -1.87 2.93 -9.79
C LYS A 20 -2.39 1.86 -8.85
N THR A 21 -2.19 0.61 -9.27
CA THR A 21 -2.41 -0.59 -8.47
C THR A 21 -1.06 -1.11 -8.00
N GLY A 22 -1.04 -1.69 -6.80
CA GLY A 22 0.17 -2.28 -6.25
C GLY A 22 -0.15 -3.19 -5.06
N LYS A 23 0.88 -3.91 -4.61
CA LYS A 23 0.80 -4.75 -3.41
C LYS A 23 1.44 -4.03 -2.23
N ILE A 24 0.93 -4.30 -1.04
CA ILE A 24 1.49 -3.75 0.19
C ILE A 24 2.71 -4.55 0.60
N ASP A 25 3.85 -3.88 0.64
CA ASP A 25 5.10 -4.45 1.13
C ASP A 25 5.19 -4.28 2.66
N ARG A 26 4.97 -3.03 3.12
CA ARG A 26 5.15 -2.66 4.52
C ARG A 26 4.03 -1.75 4.99
N VAL A 27 3.57 -2.03 6.20
CA VAL A 27 2.68 -1.17 6.97
C VAL A 27 3.40 -0.79 8.24
N ASP A 28 3.55 0.51 8.46
CA ASP A 28 4.14 1.06 9.68
C ASP A 28 3.08 1.31 10.77
N LYS A 29 3.51 1.23 12.03
CA LYS A 29 2.65 1.52 13.20
C LYS A 29 2.10 2.95 13.21
N LYS A 30 2.74 3.89 12.50
CA LYS A 30 2.29 5.28 12.31
C LYS A 30 1.29 5.45 11.15
N SER A 31 0.59 4.39 10.77
CA SER A 31 -0.41 4.39 9.68
C SER A 31 0.15 4.84 8.34
N LYS A 32 1.41 4.50 8.04
CA LYS A 32 2.01 4.71 6.71
C LYS A 32 2.07 3.37 5.99
N VAL A 33 1.71 3.39 4.71
CA VAL A 33 1.70 2.21 3.85
C VAL A 33 2.72 2.42 2.74
N TYR A 34 3.53 1.39 2.51
CA TYR A 34 4.50 1.32 1.42
C TYR A 34 4.05 0.26 0.42
N ILE A 35 4.03 0.66 -0.84
CA ILE A 35 3.41 -0.09 -1.92
C ILE A 35 4.47 -0.38 -2.98
N THR A 36 4.57 -1.63 -3.40
CA THR A 36 5.44 -2.01 -4.52
C THR A 36 4.95 -1.37 -5.81
N GLY A 37 5.86 -0.73 -6.55
CA GLY A 37 5.54 0.04 -7.76
C GLY A 37 5.23 1.53 -7.51
N ILE A 38 5.23 1.97 -6.25
CA ILE A 38 5.15 3.39 -5.90
C ILE A 38 6.46 3.81 -5.22
N GLU A 39 7.40 4.18 -6.08
CA GLU A 39 8.75 4.58 -5.71
C GLU A 39 9.04 5.96 -6.27
N VAL A 40 9.86 6.70 -5.54
CA VAL A 40 10.45 7.96 -5.97
C VAL A 40 11.95 7.74 -6.15
N THR A 41 12.45 8.15 -7.30
CA THR A 41 13.89 8.17 -7.59
C THR A 41 14.51 9.40 -6.95
N LYS A 42 15.49 9.19 -6.06
CA LYS A 42 16.30 10.27 -5.49
C LYS A 42 17.31 10.79 -6.51
N LYS A 43 17.93 11.93 -6.22
CA LYS A 43 19.02 12.51 -7.03
C LYS A 43 20.20 11.54 -7.19
N ASP A 44 20.43 10.72 -6.17
CA ASP A 44 21.50 9.71 -6.14
C ASP A 44 21.14 8.43 -6.93
N GLY A 45 20.03 8.43 -7.68
CA GLY A 45 19.57 7.28 -8.49
C GLY A 45 18.90 6.15 -7.69
N THR A 46 19.00 6.18 -6.36
CA THR A 46 18.34 5.19 -5.50
C THR A 46 16.81 5.35 -5.52
N LYS A 47 16.09 4.22 -5.53
CA LYS A 47 14.62 4.19 -5.46
C LYS A 47 14.19 4.05 -4.01
N ALA A 48 13.33 4.96 -3.56
CA ALA A 48 12.75 4.91 -2.22
C ALA A 48 11.23 4.80 -2.31
N LEU A 49 10.65 3.92 -1.48
CA LEU A 49 9.21 3.74 -1.42
C LEU A 49 8.54 5.02 -0.89
N TYR A 50 7.47 5.44 -1.55
CA TYR A 50 6.72 6.62 -1.14
C TYR A 50 5.74 6.27 -0.01
N PRO A 51 5.74 6.99 1.13
CA PRO A 51 4.79 6.74 2.21
C PRO A 51 3.41 7.27 1.83
N ILE A 52 2.40 6.40 1.83
CA ILE A 52 1.01 6.78 1.55
C ILE A 52 0.15 6.58 2.80
N HIS A 53 -0.77 7.52 3.02
CA HIS A 53 -1.79 7.39 4.06
C HIS A 53 -2.92 6.44 3.60
N PRO A 54 -3.35 5.49 4.44
CA PRO A 54 -4.33 4.46 4.07
C PRO A 54 -5.69 5.02 3.64
N SER A 55 -6.08 6.21 4.08
CA SER A 55 -7.34 6.86 3.66
C SER A 55 -7.40 7.17 2.16
N ASN A 56 -6.25 7.22 1.48
CA ASN A 56 -6.17 7.52 0.06
C ASN A 56 -6.13 6.25 -0.81
N LEU A 57 -6.30 5.08 -0.19
CA LEU A 57 -6.22 3.76 -0.81
C LEU A 57 -7.57 3.07 -0.80
N ILE A 58 -7.82 2.26 -1.82
CA ILE A 58 -8.91 1.29 -1.87
C ILE A 58 -8.32 -0.10 -2.04
N ILE A 59 -8.79 -1.06 -1.26
CA ILE A 59 -8.39 -2.46 -1.39
C ILE A 59 -9.12 -3.05 -2.59
N THR A 60 -8.38 -3.62 -3.53
CA THR A 60 -8.94 -4.31 -4.70
C THR A 60 -9.05 -5.80 -4.45
N ASN A 61 -8.01 -6.42 -3.88
CA ASN A 61 -8.01 -7.83 -3.49
C ASN A 61 -7.45 -7.98 -2.08
N LEU A 62 -8.19 -8.66 -1.23
CA LEU A 62 -7.76 -9.01 0.12
C LEU A 62 -6.94 -10.31 0.07
N ASN A 63 -5.80 -10.33 0.76
CA ASN A 63 -5.18 -11.60 1.05
C ASN A 63 -5.91 -12.28 2.23
N LEU A 64 -6.49 -13.45 1.97
CA LEU A 64 -7.31 -14.24 2.89
C LEU A 64 -6.63 -15.52 3.39
N ASP A 65 -5.29 -15.60 3.29
CA ASP A 65 -4.51 -16.76 3.76
C ASP A 65 -4.71 -17.05 5.26
N ASP A 66 -5.06 -16.03 6.05
CA ASP A 66 -5.21 -16.13 7.50
C ASP A 66 -6.67 -16.43 7.90
N LYS A 67 -6.92 -17.62 8.50
CA LYS A 67 -8.25 -18.04 8.98
C LYS A 67 -8.88 -17.05 9.96
N LYS A 68 -8.08 -16.32 10.75
CA LYS A 68 -8.57 -15.30 11.68
C LYS A 68 -9.05 -14.01 11.00
N ARG A 69 -8.72 -13.80 9.72
CA ARG A 69 -9.17 -12.66 8.93
C ARG A 69 -10.49 -12.92 8.18
N LYS A 70 -10.82 -14.20 7.98
CA LYS A 70 -12.09 -14.66 7.39
C LYS A 70 -13.26 -14.71 8.38
N LYS A 71 -12.97 -14.68 9.69
CA LYS A 71 -13.96 -14.73 10.77
C LYS A 71 -14.30 -13.32 11.23
#